data_AF-A0A2D5SB54-F1
#
_entry.id   AF-A0A2D5SB54-F1
#
_cell.length_a   1.000
_cell.length_b   1.000
_cell.length_c   1.000
_cell.angle_alpha   90.00
_cell.angle_beta   90.00
_cell.angle_gamma   90.00
#
_symmetry.space_group_name_H-M   'P 1'
#
loop_
_entity.id
_entity.type
_entity.pdbx_description
1 polymer ?
#
loop_
_entity_poly.entity_id
_entity_poly.type
_entity_poly.pdbx_seq_one_letter_code
_entity_poly.pdbx_strand_id
1 'polypeptide(L)'
;MGTSLVFVAILAANSVGSDIGEQKIEKQNQIFQKWWGNEMVWKFDDLPTKSKVVESRIPYSGHIYPDTAGGTVNALSKYDWAFNGRSGRAAAFERWDTTAFQEPESTRRGLFGLFAVRRMSTPHWHGHRNGWAAAAIRHAEPKQSVKRNGVVFTPADIKALLAEIYTYNDTQMLDGDGSYINAGTFHALLTNWLGRGKHPIGMEADPGKEKWNYPIYAYSTTFAKRGSNQVEVKMNAAYANSSNGEYQQSPRLKRIKYFHYMLELSDAGDIVGGYYYRDSSRIDMLWIPVSPKQGRQPGNERGNPHVDVNEVLAIWRASVPQSDREIWPCIDASPQDRLFANAEIDGLKPLTDFSVTVAKPVVENQSTDGDAATEGTADTIETPVAENAAVTTVDSSETNADAVSLEAAAEENAVPTTTETTSVEG
;
A
#
# COMPACT_ATOMS: atom_id res chain seq x y z
N MET A 1 18.50 -65.14 -7.63
CA MET A 1 17.70 -64.18 -6.86
C MET A 1 17.88 -62.82 -7.50
N GLY A 2 16.88 -62.36 -8.25
CA GLY A 2 16.87 -61.02 -8.84
C GLY A 2 15.62 -60.31 -8.35
N THR A 3 15.79 -59.31 -7.51
CA THR A 3 14.69 -58.49 -6.98
C THR A 3 14.56 -57.25 -7.86
N SER A 4 13.52 -57.24 -8.70
CA SER A 4 13.05 -56.04 -9.42
C SER A 4 12.53 -55.01 -8.41
N LEU A 5 13.12 -53.82 -8.42
CA LEU A 5 12.53 -52.63 -7.82
C LEU A 5 11.46 -52.07 -8.78
N VAL A 6 10.21 -52.21 -8.38
CA VAL A 6 9.08 -51.54 -9.04
C VAL A 6 9.05 -50.11 -8.52
N PHE A 7 9.40 -49.15 -9.39
CA PHE A 7 9.12 -47.73 -9.16
C PHE A 7 7.61 -47.50 -9.35
N VAL A 8 6.91 -47.26 -8.25
CA VAL A 8 5.54 -46.74 -8.30
C VAL A 8 5.64 -45.23 -8.47
N ALA A 9 5.42 -44.76 -9.70
CA ALA A 9 5.22 -43.34 -9.97
C ALA A 9 3.85 -42.94 -9.42
N ILE A 10 3.85 -42.21 -8.30
CA ILE A 10 2.65 -41.53 -7.80
C ILE A 10 2.39 -40.38 -8.78
N LEU A 11 1.36 -40.52 -9.62
CA LEU A 11 0.83 -39.42 -10.40
C LEU A 11 0.28 -38.37 -9.42
N ALA A 12 1.00 -37.25 -9.28
CA ALA A 12 0.45 -36.05 -8.69
C ALA A 12 -0.78 -35.64 -9.52
N ALA A 13 -1.94 -35.62 -8.88
CA ALA A 13 -3.14 -35.04 -9.47
C ALA A 13 -2.83 -33.58 -9.78
N ASN A 14 -2.96 -33.19 -11.05
CA ASN A 14 -2.81 -31.80 -11.47
C ASN A 14 -3.86 -30.98 -10.71
N SER A 15 -3.43 -30.22 -9.69
CA SER A 15 -4.27 -29.23 -9.07
C SER A 15 -4.58 -28.18 -10.14
N VAL A 16 -5.87 -27.91 -10.35
CA VAL A 16 -6.31 -26.90 -11.31
C VAL A 16 -6.28 -25.57 -10.54
N GLY A 17 -5.07 -25.09 -10.31
CA GLY A 17 -4.74 -23.87 -9.58
C GLY A 17 -3.24 -23.68 -9.56
N SER A 18 -2.78 -22.42 -9.57
CA SER A 18 -1.35 -22.16 -9.42
C SER A 18 -0.94 -22.44 -7.97
N ASP A 19 0.05 -23.31 -7.79
CA ASP A 19 0.75 -23.50 -6.52
C ASP A 19 1.45 -22.19 -6.09
N ILE A 20 1.52 -21.92 -4.79
CA ILE A 20 2.22 -20.74 -4.25
C ILE A 20 3.74 -20.87 -4.41
N GLY A 21 4.27 -22.09 -4.31
CA GLY A 21 5.69 -22.40 -4.29
C GLY A 21 6.32 -22.26 -2.91
N GLU A 22 7.12 -23.26 -2.51
CA GLU A 22 7.80 -23.30 -1.19
C GLU A 22 8.64 -22.06 -0.90
N GLN A 23 9.39 -21.56 -1.89
CA GLN A 23 10.22 -20.36 -1.73
C GLN A 23 9.40 -19.12 -1.38
N LYS A 24 8.18 -19.00 -1.94
CA LYS A 24 7.29 -17.88 -1.64
C LYS A 24 6.70 -18.03 -0.25
N ILE A 25 6.27 -19.23 0.14
CA ILE A 25 5.79 -19.52 1.51
C ILE A 25 6.87 -19.15 2.54
N GLU A 26 8.11 -19.61 2.33
CA GLU A 26 9.23 -19.34 3.23
C GLU A 26 9.54 -17.84 3.32
N LYS A 27 9.56 -17.14 2.16
CA LYS A 27 9.72 -15.67 2.14
C LYS A 27 8.65 -14.97 2.97
N GLN A 28 7.38 -15.36 2.85
CA GLN A 28 6.30 -14.74 3.62
C GLN A 28 6.41 -15.05 5.12
N ASN A 29 6.78 -16.27 5.49
CA ASN A 29 7.06 -16.65 6.88
C ASN A 29 8.17 -15.77 7.47
N GLN A 30 9.29 -15.62 6.78
CA GLN A 30 10.41 -14.80 7.23
C GLN A 30 10.04 -13.33 7.38
N ILE A 31 9.31 -12.76 6.42
CA ILE A 31 8.85 -11.37 6.49
C ILE A 31 7.90 -11.20 7.68
N PHE A 32 6.92 -12.08 7.84
CA PHE A 32 5.94 -11.98 8.93
C PHE A 32 6.62 -12.12 10.29
N GLN A 33 7.49 -13.12 10.45
CA GLN A 33 8.26 -13.34 11.67
C GLN A 33 9.20 -12.16 11.98
N LYS A 34 9.85 -11.59 10.97
CA LYS A 34 10.70 -10.40 11.14
C LYS A 34 9.94 -9.24 11.79
N TRP A 35 8.70 -9.00 11.38
CA TRP A 35 7.94 -7.84 11.84
C TRP A 35 7.12 -8.09 13.11
N TRP A 36 6.64 -9.32 13.31
CA TRP A 36 5.73 -9.65 14.42
C TRP A 36 6.36 -10.54 15.48
N GLY A 37 7.45 -11.25 15.19
CA GLY A 37 8.00 -12.28 16.07
C GLY A 37 7.12 -13.53 16.19
N ASN A 38 6.11 -13.63 15.32
CA ASN A 38 5.16 -14.73 15.27
C ASN A 38 5.28 -15.47 13.94
N GLU A 39 4.90 -16.75 13.94
CA GLU A 39 4.74 -17.50 12.71
C GLU A 39 3.49 -17.03 11.94
N MET A 40 3.63 -17.02 10.61
CA MET A 40 2.50 -16.81 9.70
C MET A 40 1.63 -18.06 9.69
N VAL A 41 0.31 -17.88 9.71
CA VAL A 41 -0.65 -18.99 9.70
C VAL A 41 -1.08 -19.27 8.27
N TRP A 42 -1.01 -20.52 7.85
CA TRP A 42 -1.42 -20.98 6.52
C TRP A 42 -2.67 -21.84 6.53
N LYS A 43 -2.99 -22.46 7.67
CA LYS A 43 -4.19 -23.27 7.84
C LYS A 43 -5.44 -22.43 7.69
N PHE A 44 -6.27 -22.76 6.71
CA PHE A 44 -7.43 -21.95 6.35
C PHE A 44 -8.40 -21.74 7.52
N ASP A 45 -8.71 -22.83 8.26
CA ASP A 45 -9.67 -22.79 9.37
C ASP A 45 -9.16 -21.97 10.59
N ASP A 46 -7.86 -21.67 10.65
CA ASP A 46 -7.24 -20.88 11.74
C ASP A 46 -7.15 -19.38 11.41
N LEU A 47 -7.54 -18.97 10.19
CA LEU A 47 -7.45 -17.59 9.73
C LEU A 47 -8.75 -16.81 10.00
N PRO A 48 -8.66 -15.53 10.43
CA PRO A 48 -9.85 -14.73 10.67
C PRO A 48 -10.65 -14.48 9.38
N THR A 49 -11.97 -14.67 9.43
CA THR A 49 -12.87 -14.45 8.29
C THR A 49 -13.23 -12.98 8.09
N LYS A 50 -13.05 -12.14 9.11
CA LYS A 50 -13.26 -10.69 9.02
C LYS A 50 -12.29 -9.96 9.91
N SER A 51 -11.91 -8.76 9.49
CA SER A 51 -11.14 -7.84 10.33
C SER A 51 -11.34 -6.41 9.88
N LYS A 52 -11.26 -5.49 10.84
CA LYS A 52 -11.19 -4.05 10.65
C LYS A 52 -10.18 -3.54 11.67
N VAL A 53 -9.30 -2.62 11.28
CA VAL A 53 -8.50 -1.88 12.27
C VAL A 53 -9.42 -1.05 13.15
N VAL A 54 -9.01 -0.78 14.39
CA VAL A 54 -9.73 0.14 15.28
C VAL A 54 -9.94 1.50 14.61
N GLU A 55 -11.02 2.19 14.95
CA GLU A 55 -11.45 3.42 14.25
C GLU A 55 -10.35 4.48 14.23
N SER A 56 -9.60 4.61 15.33
CA SER A 56 -8.47 5.53 15.45
C SER A 56 -7.32 5.22 14.51
N ARG A 57 -7.22 4.00 13.96
CA ARG A 57 -6.15 3.52 13.05
C ARG A 57 -6.57 3.40 11.60
N ILE A 58 -7.80 3.79 11.26
CA ILE A 58 -8.21 3.84 9.85
C ILE A 58 -7.30 4.85 9.15
N PRO A 59 -6.62 4.48 8.04
CA PRO A 59 -5.84 5.40 7.24
C PRO A 59 -6.70 6.58 6.77
N TYR A 60 -6.17 7.79 6.84
CA TYR A 60 -6.89 8.97 6.38
C TYR A 60 -6.91 9.03 4.84
N SER A 61 -8.05 9.43 4.28
CA SER A 61 -8.10 9.91 2.89
C SER A 61 -7.27 11.17 2.75
N GLY A 62 -6.52 11.25 1.66
CA GLY A 62 -5.66 12.39 1.33
C GLY A 62 -5.55 12.61 -0.17
N HIS A 63 -4.82 13.65 -0.52
CA HIS A 63 -4.60 14.00 -1.92
C HIS A 63 -3.54 13.09 -2.56
N ILE A 64 -3.67 12.83 -3.86
CA ILE A 64 -2.63 12.10 -4.60
C ILE A 64 -1.48 13.01 -5.05
N TYR A 65 -1.60 14.32 -4.84
CA TYR A 65 -0.62 15.34 -5.27
C TYR A 65 -0.16 15.08 -6.72
N PRO A 66 -1.07 15.20 -7.70
CA PRO A 66 -0.74 14.87 -9.06
C PRO A 66 0.32 15.85 -9.56
N ASP A 67 1.30 15.33 -10.29
CA ASP A 67 2.43 16.11 -10.79
C ASP A 67 1.95 17.21 -11.75
N THR A 68 0.85 16.96 -12.47
CA THR A 68 0.15 17.93 -13.31
C THR A 68 -0.40 19.14 -12.55
N ALA A 69 -0.62 19.02 -11.24
CA ALA A 69 -1.02 20.12 -10.35
C ALA A 69 0.17 20.69 -9.54
N GLY A 70 1.40 20.26 -9.84
CA GLY A 70 2.62 20.70 -9.15
C GLY A 70 2.88 19.97 -7.83
N GLY A 71 2.35 18.76 -7.66
CA GLY A 71 2.72 17.86 -6.56
C GLY A 71 2.63 18.50 -5.17
N THR A 72 3.74 18.51 -4.43
CA THR A 72 3.83 19.03 -3.05
C THR A 72 4.46 20.44 -2.94
N VAL A 73 4.72 21.12 -4.07
CA VAL A 73 5.46 22.41 -4.15
C VAL A 73 5.00 23.45 -3.13
N ASN A 74 3.70 23.54 -2.86
CA ASN A 74 3.15 24.53 -1.93
C ASN A 74 3.59 24.28 -0.48
N ALA A 75 3.57 23.02 -0.04
CA ALA A 75 4.04 22.64 1.30
C ALA A 75 5.57 22.79 1.39
N LEU A 76 6.29 22.41 0.34
CA LEU A 76 7.75 22.57 0.27
C LEU A 76 8.21 24.03 0.26
N SER A 77 7.42 24.95 -0.32
CA SER A 77 7.71 26.38 -0.25
C SER A 77 7.68 26.89 1.19
N LYS A 78 6.72 26.42 2.01
CA LYS A 78 6.69 26.70 3.45
C LYS A 78 7.87 26.05 4.17
N TYR A 79 8.22 24.82 3.81
CA TYR A 79 9.39 24.13 4.35
C TYR A 79 10.67 24.94 4.09
N ASP A 80 10.87 25.42 2.87
CA ASP A 80 12.03 26.25 2.51
C ASP A 80 12.09 27.54 3.31
N TRP A 81 10.95 28.17 3.61
CA TRP A 81 10.90 29.35 4.47
C TRP A 81 11.27 29.07 5.92
N ALA A 82 10.94 27.89 6.42
CA ALA A 82 11.20 27.51 7.81
C ALA A 82 12.64 27.01 8.01
N PHE A 83 13.19 26.23 7.07
CA PHE A 83 14.42 25.47 7.31
C PHE A 83 15.55 25.78 6.32
N ASN A 84 15.24 26.22 5.10
CA ASN A 84 16.26 26.41 4.04
C ASN A 84 16.54 27.89 3.75
N GLY A 85 16.35 28.77 4.73
CA GLY A 85 16.65 30.20 4.59
C GLY A 85 15.91 30.89 3.45
N ARG A 86 14.71 30.39 3.07
CA ARG A 86 13.92 30.84 1.91
C ARG A 86 14.61 30.65 0.56
N SER A 87 15.61 29.75 0.47
CA SER A 87 16.32 29.48 -0.78
C SER A 87 15.45 28.84 -1.88
N GLY A 88 14.31 28.24 -1.52
CA GLY A 88 13.37 27.64 -2.47
C GLY A 88 13.86 26.31 -3.06
N ARG A 89 14.90 25.70 -2.49
CA ARG A 89 15.57 24.52 -3.05
C ARG A 89 14.69 23.27 -2.98
N ALA A 90 13.97 23.05 -1.89
CA ALA A 90 13.08 21.90 -1.76
C ALA A 90 11.93 22.01 -2.77
N ALA A 91 11.29 23.18 -2.86
CA ALA A 91 10.24 23.44 -3.84
C ALA A 91 10.74 23.41 -5.29
N ALA A 92 11.97 23.86 -5.55
CA ALA A 92 12.56 23.80 -6.89
C ALA A 92 12.87 22.36 -7.32
N PHE A 93 13.35 21.52 -6.39
CA PHE A 93 13.54 20.09 -6.64
C PHE A 93 12.23 19.42 -7.06
N GLU A 94 11.13 19.68 -6.35
CA GLU A 94 9.82 19.13 -6.69
C GLU A 94 9.28 19.64 -8.04
N ARG A 95 9.45 20.94 -8.36
CA ARG A 95 9.08 21.46 -9.70
C ARG A 95 9.84 20.75 -10.81
N TRP A 96 11.10 20.40 -10.58
CA TRP A 96 11.86 19.60 -11.52
C TRP A 96 11.33 18.16 -11.58
N ASP A 97 11.11 17.50 -10.44
CA ASP A 97 10.68 16.10 -10.38
C ASP A 97 9.34 15.85 -11.09
N THR A 98 8.34 16.69 -10.81
CA THR A 98 7.00 16.68 -11.44
C THR A 98 7.01 16.86 -12.97
N THR A 99 8.13 17.31 -13.54
CA THR A 99 8.29 17.51 -14.99
C THR A 99 9.38 16.64 -15.62
N ALA A 100 10.12 15.86 -14.83
CA ALA A 100 11.24 15.05 -15.31
C ALA A 100 10.80 13.81 -16.10
N PHE A 101 9.58 13.30 -15.86
CA PHE A 101 9.08 12.04 -16.43
C PHE A 101 7.90 12.26 -17.38
N GLN A 102 8.12 13.06 -18.42
CA GLN A 102 7.12 13.28 -19.46
C GLN A 102 7.03 12.10 -20.43
N GLU A 103 5.81 11.79 -20.87
CA GLU A 103 5.54 10.77 -21.87
C GLU A 103 4.82 11.40 -23.08
N PRO A 104 4.91 10.78 -24.28
CA PRO A 104 4.17 11.26 -25.43
C PRO A 104 2.67 10.98 -25.27
N GLU A 105 1.90 12.03 -25.06
CA GLU A 105 0.45 12.01 -24.97
C GLU A 105 -0.19 12.60 -26.22
N SER A 106 -1.28 11.99 -26.69
CA SER A 106 -2.01 12.44 -27.88
C SER A 106 -3.20 13.32 -27.45
N THR A 107 -3.03 14.64 -27.48
CA THR A 107 -4.13 15.57 -27.20
C THR A 107 -4.91 15.88 -28.49
N ARG A 108 -6.24 15.77 -28.43
CA ARG A 108 -7.13 16.19 -29.53
C ARG A 108 -7.38 17.69 -29.47
N ARG A 109 -7.22 18.39 -30.59
CA ARG A 109 -7.37 19.85 -30.73
C ARG A 109 -8.21 20.21 -31.95
N GLY A 110 -8.80 21.42 -31.93
CA GLY A 110 -9.67 21.95 -32.99
C GLY A 110 -11.17 21.83 -32.67
N LEU A 111 -12.02 22.53 -33.42
CA LEU A 111 -13.48 22.40 -33.31
C LEU A 111 -13.83 20.92 -33.60
N PHE A 112 -14.45 20.24 -32.62
CA PHE A 112 -14.74 18.79 -32.64
C PHE A 112 -13.55 17.82 -32.44
N GLY A 113 -12.36 18.28 -32.06
CA GLY A 113 -11.24 17.39 -31.69
C GLY A 113 -10.67 16.56 -32.86
N LEU A 114 -10.77 17.08 -34.08
CA LEU A 114 -10.40 16.38 -35.32
C LEU A 114 -8.88 16.26 -35.56
N PHE A 115 -8.06 17.00 -34.82
CA PHE A 115 -6.59 16.96 -34.97
C PHE A 115 -5.94 16.39 -33.72
N ALA A 116 -5.23 15.26 -33.84
CA ALA A 116 -4.42 14.72 -32.76
C ALA A 116 -3.00 15.28 -32.86
N VAL A 117 -2.54 15.94 -31.80
CA VAL A 117 -1.15 16.41 -31.68
C VAL A 117 -0.48 15.60 -30.58
N ARG A 118 0.70 15.05 -30.86
CA ARG A 118 1.54 14.39 -29.85
C ARG A 118 2.37 15.45 -29.12
N ARG A 119 2.26 15.50 -27.79
CA ARG A 119 3.06 16.38 -26.93
C ARG A 119 3.66 15.55 -25.80
N MET A 120 4.86 15.88 -25.37
CA MET A 120 5.41 15.38 -24.12
C MET A 120 4.69 16.07 -22.95
N SER A 121 4.04 15.31 -22.10
CA SER A 121 3.34 15.78 -20.90
C SER A 121 3.55 14.79 -19.76
N THR A 122 3.46 15.28 -18.52
CA THR A 122 3.44 14.41 -17.35
C THR A 122 2.09 13.68 -17.32
N PRO A 123 2.05 12.34 -17.29
CA PRO A 123 0.81 11.60 -17.26
C PRO A 123 -0.05 12.00 -16.06
N HIS A 124 -1.37 12.12 -16.27
CA HIS A 124 -2.31 12.61 -15.24
C HIS A 124 -2.36 11.77 -13.95
N TRP A 125 -1.91 10.52 -13.99
CA TRP A 125 -1.87 9.59 -12.85
C TRP A 125 -0.54 9.62 -12.07
N HIS A 126 0.48 10.34 -12.58
CA HIS A 126 1.71 10.59 -11.84
C HIS A 126 1.43 11.51 -10.65
N GLY A 127 2.02 11.19 -9.51
CA GLY A 127 1.84 11.92 -8.27
C GLY A 127 2.35 11.15 -7.07
N HIS A 128 2.17 11.72 -5.89
CA HIS A 128 2.68 11.22 -4.61
C HIS A 128 1.73 10.24 -3.92
N ARG A 129 0.99 9.47 -4.71
CA ARG A 129 -0.05 8.56 -4.25
C ARG A 129 0.45 7.44 -3.35
N ASN A 130 1.59 6.84 -3.66
CA ASN A 130 2.25 5.83 -2.84
C ASN A 130 2.82 6.48 -1.58
N GLY A 131 3.35 7.69 -1.69
CA GLY A 131 3.77 8.51 -0.56
C GLY A 131 2.64 8.82 0.41
N TRP A 132 1.47 9.24 -0.09
CA TRP A 132 0.26 9.43 0.71
C TRP A 132 -0.22 8.13 1.35
N ALA A 133 -0.32 7.04 0.59
CA ALA A 133 -0.76 5.75 1.13
C ALA A 133 0.18 5.28 2.25
N ALA A 134 1.50 5.41 2.06
CA ALA A 134 2.51 5.11 3.07
C ALA A 134 2.34 5.99 4.32
N ALA A 135 2.19 7.30 4.14
CA ALA A 135 1.97 8.25 5.24
C ALA A 135 0.70 7.90 6.04
N ALA A 136 -0.41 7.62 5.34
CA ALA A 136 -1.69 7.31 5.97
C ALA A 136 -1.71 5.96 6.73
N ILE A 137 -0.83 5.02 6.37
CA ILE A 137 -0.63 3.77 7.12
C ILE A 137 0.26 4.02 8.34
N ARG A 138 1.37 4.76 8.19
CA ARG A 138 2.39 4.89 9.24
C ARG A 138 2.06 5.93 10.30
N HIS A 139 1.29 6.96 9.94
CA HIS A 139 1.13 8.14 10.75
C HIS A 139 -0.35 8.40 11.07
N ALA A 140 -0.62 8.62 12.35
CA ALA A 140 -1.89 9.22 12.77
C ALA A 140 -2.08 10.58 12.08
N GLU A 141 -3.33 10.88 11.75
CA GLU A 141 -3.69 12.09 11.03
C GLU A 141 -3.26 13.35 11.82
N PRO A 142 -2.53 14.31 11.22
CA PRO A 142 -2.26 15.62 11.81
C PRO A 142 -3.57 16.31 12.27
N LYS A 143 -3.64 16.77 13.53
CA LYS A 143 -4.86 17.38 14.11
C LYS A 143 -4.76 18.88 14.36
N GLN A 144 -3.55 19.42 14.50
CA GLN A 144 -3.33 20.84 14.81
C GLN A 144 -2.20 21.46 13.99
N SER A 145 -2.29 22.77 13.77
CA SER A 145 -1.23 23.53 13.12
C SER A 145 0.00 23.66 14.02
N VAL A 146 1.18 23.61 13.43
CA VAL A 146 2.46 23.70 14.13
C VAL A 146 3.25 24.90 13.62
N LYS A 147 3.79 25.72 14.52
CA LYS A 147 4.68 26.82 14.16
C LYS A 147 6.14 26.40 14.36
N ARG A 148 6.95 26.45 13.29
CA ARG A 148 8.40 26.24 13.33
C ARG A 148 9.09 27.39 12.62
N ASN A 149 10.11 27.98 13.23
CA ASN A 149 10.95 29.04 12.65
C ASN A 149 10.13 30.18 12.02
N GLY A 150 9.04 30.58 12.68
CA GLY A 150 8.15 31.66 12.21
C GLY A 150 7.09 31.26 11.17
N VAL A 151 7.14 30.04 10.62
CA VAL A 151 6.21 29.52 9.62
C VAL A 151 5.17 28.61 10.28
N VAL A 152 3.91 28.72 9.86
CA VAL A 152 2.81 27.86 10.32
C VAL A 152 2.56 26.77 9.29
N PHE A 153 2.65 25.52 9.74
CA PHE A 153 2.28 24.32 9.00
C PHE A 153 0.90 23.85 9.47
N THR A 154 -0.08 23.88 8.58
CA THR A 154 -1.43 23.35 8.84
C THR A 154 -1.44 21.82 8.71
N PRO A 155 -2.42 21.10 9.27
CA PRO A 155 -2.59 19.67 9.04
C PRO A 155 -2.46 19.23 7.57
N ALA A 156 -3.03 19.98 6.63
CA ALA A 156 -2.90 19.71 5.20
C ALA A 156 -1.46 19.85 4.70
N ASP A 157 -0.72 20.87 5.15
CA ASP A 157 0.70 21.04 4.79
C ASP A 157 1.54 19.86 5.32
N ILE A 158 1.24 19.38 6.54
CA ILE A 158 1.96 18.28 7.17
C ILE A 158 1.69 16.96 6.45
N LYS A 159 0.45 16.71 6.03
CA LYS A 159 0.11 15.55 5.19
C LYS A 159 0.88 15.55 3.86
N ALA A 160 1.02 16.72 3.23
CA ALA A 160 1.78 16.87 2.00
C ALA A 160 3.28 16.61 2.21
N LEU A 161 3.87 17.13 3.29
CA LEU A 161 5.26 16.86 3.65
C LEU A 161 5.50 15.38 4.00
N LEU A 162 4.52 14.72 4.64
CA LEU A 162 4.61 13.29 4.89
C LEU A 162 4.52 12.49 3.58
N ALA A 163 3.66 12.87 2.64
CA ALA A 163 3.60 12.22 1.34
C ALA A 163 4.94 12.35 0.60
N GLU A 164 5.53 13.55 0.56
CA GLU A 164 6.85 13.83 -0.03
C GLU A 164 7.94 12.85 0.44
N ILE A 165 8.11 12.71 1.75
CA ILE A 165 9.24 11.90 2.28
C ILE A 165 9.07 10.40 2.01
N TYR A 166 7.87 9.95 1.62
CA TYR A 166 7.61 8.55 1.29
C TYR A 166 7.51 8.26 -0.21
N THR A 167 7.43 9.26 -1.09
CA THR A 167 7.22 9.05 -2.54
C THR A 167 8.24 8.13 -3.18
N TYR A 168 9.51 8.27 -2.80
CA TYR A 168 10.61 7.43 -3.31
C TYR A 168 11.23 6.54 -2.25
N ASN A 169 10.61 6.47 -1.07
CA ASN A 169 11.10 5.66 0.01
C ASN A 169 10.87 4.18 -0.29
N ASP A 170 11.81 3.35 0.16
CA ASP A 170 11.65 1.91 0.15
C ASP A 170 10.33 1.49 0.80
N THR A 171 9.84 0.36 0.32
CA THR A 171 8.72 -0.37 0.90
C THR A 171 9.15 -1.81 1.10
N GLN A 172 8.57 -2.48 2.08
CA GLN A 172 8.67 -3.93 2.14
C GLN A 172 7.59 -4.49 1.23
N MET A 173 8.01 -4.99 0.06
CA MET A 173 7.12 -5.71 -0.84
C MET A 173 6.68 -7.02 -0.19
N LEU A 174 5.37 -7.29 -0.16
CA LEU A 174 4.82 -8.55 0.31
C LEU A 174 4.69 -9.53 -0.86
N ASP A 175 3.92 -9.17 -1.88
CA ASP A 175 3.84 -9.92 -3.13
C ASP A 175 3.38 -8.99 -4.25
N GLY A 176 3.59 -9.43 -5.49
CA GLY A 176 3.36 -8.61 -6.67
C GLY A 176 4.58 -7.78 -6.99
N ASP A 177 5.26 -8.19 -8.06
CA ASP A 177 6.32 -7.47 -8.78
C ASP A 177 6.70 -8.38 -9.95
N GLY A 178 6.31 -8.01 -11.17
CA GLY A 178 6.56 -8.82 -12.37
C GLY A 178 5.69 -10.07 -12.58
N SER A 179 4.80 -10.42 -11.64
CA SER A 179 3.80 -11.49 -11.81
C SER A 179 2.55 -11.23 -10.97
N TYR A 180 1.41 -11.78 -11.42
CA TYR A 180 0.15 -11.69 -10.67
C TYR A 180 0.26 -12.37 -9.31
N ILE A 181 -0.29 -11.72 -8.28
CA ILE A 181 -0.39 -12.28 -6.93
C ILE A 181 -1.27 -13.53 -6.99
N ASN A 182 -0.77 -14.65 -6.49
CA ASN A 182 -1.53 -15.90 -6.35
C ASN A 182 -2.71 -15.70 -5.37
N ALA A 183 -3.89 -16.28 -5.64
CA ALA A 183 -5.06 -16.08 -4.78
C ALA A 183 -4.87 -16.62 -3.35
N GLY A 184 -4.16 -17.74 -3.20
CA GLY A 184 -3.77 -18.29 -1.91
C GLY A 184 -2.82 -17.35 -1.15
N THR A 185 -1.80 -16.82 -1.82
CA THR A 185 -0.91 -15.80 -1.22
C THR A 185 -1.66 -14.55 -0.82
N PHE A 186 -2.55 -14.04 -1.69
CA PHE A 186 -3.38 -12.86 -1.40
C PHE A 186 -4.22 -13.07 -0.13
N HIS A 187 -4.92 -14.21 -0.05
CA HIS A 187 -5.74 -14.54 1.11
C HIS A 187 -4.90 -14.63 2.38
N ALA A 188 -3.79 -15.37 2.34
CA ALA A 188 -2.90 -15.56 3.48
C ALA A 188 -2.28 -14.23 3.94
N LEU A 189 -1.86 -13.36 3.02
CA LEU A 189 -1.32 -12.04 3.35
C LEU A 189 -2.35 -11.15 4.05
N LEU A 190 -3.54 -10.94 3.47
CA LEU A 190 -4.56 -10.08 4.07
C LEU A 190 -5.01 -10.61 5.44
N THR A 191 -5.27 -11.91 5.55
CA THR A 191 -5.77 -12.50 6.81
C THR A 191 -4.71 -12.53 7.92
N ASN A 192 -3.43 -12.65 7.60
CA ASN A 192 -2.37 -12.55 8.60
C ASN A 192 -2.08 -11.09 8.98
N TRP A 193 -1.79 -10.23 8.01
CA TRP A 193 -1.38 -8.84 8.29
C TRP A 193 -2.51 -8.00 8.86
N LEU A 194 -3.70 -8.09 8.26
CA LEU A 194 -4.86 -7.31 8.69
C LEU A 194 -5.76 -8.07 9.65
N GLY A 195 -5.90 -9.39 9.48
CA GLY A 195 -6.70 -10.22 10.39
C GLY A 195 -6.07 -10.40 11.75
N ARG A 196 -4.82 -10.90 11.79
CA ARG A 196 -4.09 -11.15 13.04
C ARG A 196 -3.29 -9.91 13.49
N GLY A 197 -2.55 -9.29 12.57
CA GLY A 197 -1.67 -8.15 12.87
C GLY A 197 -2.40 -6.81 13.04
N LYS A 198 -3.67 -6.71 12.62
CA LYS A 198 -4.46 -5.46 12.61
C LYS A 198 -3.69 -4.30 11.98
N HIS A 199 -2.90 -4.57 10.94
CA HIS A 199 -2.05 -3.60 10.27
C HIS A 199 -2.60 -3.32 8.86
N PRO A 200 -2.87 -2.04 8.50
CA PRO A 200 -3.24 -1.70 7.14
C PRO A 200 -2.15 -2.07 6.13
N ILE A 201 -2.53 -2.43 4.91
CA ILE A 201 -1.59 -2.85 3.85
C ILE A 201 -1.75 -1.93 2.65
N GLY A 202 -0.64 -1.52 2.04
CA GLY A 202 -0.65 -0.80 0.77
C GLY A 202 -0.99 -1.75 -0.38
N MET A 203 -1.89 -1.33 -1.25
CA MET A 203 -2.33 -2.05 -2.44
C MET A 203 -2.07 -1.20 -3.66
N GLU A 204 -1.42 -1.76 -4.68
CA GLU A 204 -1.53 -1.26 -6.04
C GLU A 204 -2.76 -1.90 -6.70
N ALA A 205 -3.83 -1.11 -6.81
CA ALA A 205 -5.19 -1.57 -7.01
C ALA A 205 -5.49 -2.09 -8.41
N ASP A 206 -4.74 -1.66 -9.42
CA ASP A 206 -5.10 -1.88 -10.81
C ASP A 206 -3.88 -2.45 -11.57
N PRO A 207 -3.98 -3.69 -12.09
CA PRO A 207 -2.99 -4.22 -13.00
C PRO A 207 -2.98 -3.40 -14.29
N GLY A 208 -1.87 -2.73 -14.59
CA GLY A 208 -1.77 -1.89 -15.76
C GLY A 208 -0.62 -0.90 -15.72
N LYS A 209 -0.64 0.03 -16.70
CA LYS A 209 0.36 1.10 -16.79
C LYS A 209 0.18 2.13 -15.67
N GLU A 210 -1.07 2.44 -15.33
CA GLU A 210 -1.37 3.39 -14.27
C GLU A 210 -1.23 2.72 -12.91
N LYS A 211 -0.44 3.34 -12.02
CA LYS A 211 -0.03 2.70 -10.78
C LYS A 211 -0.87 3.14 -9.60
N TRP A 212 -2.03 2.49 -9.33
CA TRP A 212 -2.99 2.95 -8.31
C TRP A 212 -2.83 2.52 -6.85
N ASN A 213 -2.12 3.31 -6.02
CA ASN A 213 -1.84 2.97 -4.61
C ASN A 213 -2.90 3.43 -3.58
N TYR A 214 -3.38 2.51 -2.73
CA TYR A 214 -4.35 2.77 -1.66
C TYR A 214 -4.13 1.89 -0.41
N PRO A 215 -4.45 2.36 0.80
CA PRO A 215 -4.32 1.55 2.01
C PRO A 215 -5.61 0.74 2.33
N ILE A 216 -5.49 -0.59 2.34
CA ILE A 216 -6.53 -1.53 2.80
C ILE A 216 -6.54 -1.56 4.33
N TYR A 217 -7.71 -1.46 4.95
CA TYR A 217 -7.84 -1.42 6.42
C TYR A 217 -8.97 -2.30 6.99
N ALA A 218 -9.79 -2.93 6.13
CA ALA A 218 -10.76 -3.93 6.56
C ALA A 218 -10.99 -4.98 5.49
N TYR A 219 -11.43 -6.17 5.89
CA TYR A 219 -12.00 -7.17 5.00
C TYR A 219 -13.08 -8.01 5.68
N SER A 220 -13.93 -8.65 4.87
CA SER A 220 -14.81 -9.74 5.29
C SER A 220 -14.87 -10.80 4.21
N THR A 221 -14.90 -12.07 4.60
CA THR A 221 -15.05 -13.21 3.70
C THR A 221 -16.34 -13.97 3.96
N THR A 222 -16.88 -14.55 2.88
CA THR A 222 -17.76 -15.70 2.94
C THR A 222 -17.09 -16.83 2.15
N PHE A 223 -17.39 -18.08 2.51
CA PHE A 223 -16.76 -19.22 1.88
C PHE A 223 -17.69 -20.43 1.76
N ALA A 224 -17.40 -21.28 0.78
CA ALA A 224 -18.08 -22.55 0.56
C ALA A 224 -17.04 -23.64 0.28
N LYS A 225 -17.10 -24.76 1.01
CA LYS A 225 -16.26 -25.94 0.72
C LYS A 225 -16.76 -26.57 -0.58
N ARG A 226 -15.88 -26.74 -1.57
CA ARG A 226 -16.18 -27.33 -2.90
C ARG A 226 -15.56 -28.71 -3.10
N GLY A 227 -14.81 -29.19 -2.10
CA GLY A 227 -14.22 -30.51 -2.02
C GLY A 227 -13.51 -30.69 -0.67
N SER A 228 -12.75 -31.77 -0.52
CA SER A 228 -11.92 -31.99 0.67
C SER A 228 -10.74 -31.01 0.77
N ASN A 229 -10.27 -30.49 -0.38
CA ASN A 229 -9.09 -29.64 -0.50
C ASN A 229 -9.37 -28.32 -1.25
N GLN A 230 -10.63 -27.91 -1.39
CA GLN A 230 -11.02 -26.74 -2.17
C GLN A 230 -12.05 -25.88 -1.43
N VAL A 231 -11.76 -24.59 -1.33
CA VAL A 231 -12.64 -23.61 -0.68
C VAL A 231 -12.84 -22.41 -1.61
N GLU A 232 -14.08 -22.20 -2.05
CA GLU A 232 -14.47 -20.97 -2.75
C GLU A 232 -14.61 -19.85 -1.73
N VAL A 233 -14.00 -18.69 -1.98
CA VAL A 233 -13.99 -17.52 -1.11
C VAL A 233 -14.45 -16.31 -1.89
N LYS A 234 -15.37 -15.56 -1.28
CA LYS A 234 -15.75 -14.20 -1.70
C LYS A 234 -15.30 -13.23 -0.63
N MET A 235 -14.52 -12.23 -1.01
CA MET A 235 -13.93 -11.25 -0.09
C MET A 235 -14.27 -9.84 -0.50
N ASN A 236 -14.75 -9.04 0.44
CA ASN A 236 -14.84 -7.58 0.31
C ASN A 236 -13.71 -6.96 1.11
N ALA A 237 -12.83 -6.19 0.46
CA ALA A 237 -11.76 -5.43 1.12
C ALA A 237 -12.06 -3.93 1.08
N ALA A 238 -12.11 -3.27 2.24
CA ALA A 238 -12.26 -1.82 2.33
C ALA A 238 -10.91 -1.12 2.35
N TYR A 239 -10.81 -0.04 1.58
CA TYR A 239 -9.63 0.81 1.51
C TYR A 239 -10.00 2.29 1.60
N ALA A 240 -9.05 3.11 2.06
CA ALA A 240 -9.22 4.56 2.09
C ALA A 240 -8.97 5.11 0.69
N ASN A 241 -9.92 5.86 0.14
CA ASN A 241 -9.82 6.45 -1.17
C ASN A 241 -9.18 7.84 -1.11
N SER A 242 -8.60 8.27 -2.22
CA SER A 242 -8.07 9.63 -2.35
C SER A 242 -9.19 10.67 -2.41
N SER A 243 -8.84 11.91 -2.07
CA SER A 243 -9.71 13.08 -2.16
C SER A 243 -9.28 14.02 -3.27
N ASN A 244 -10.22 14.84 -3.76
CA ASN A 244 -9.94 15.92 -4.71
C ASN A 244 -9.39 17.14 -3.95
N GLY A 245 -8.08 17.18 -3.78
CA GLY A 245 -7.37 18.11 -2.91
C GLY A 245 -7.10 17.57 -1.50
N GLU A 246 -6.20 18.24 -0.78
CA GLU A 246 -5.86 17.89 0.61
C GLU A 246 -6.71 18.68 1.60
N TYR A 247 -7.19 17.99 2.63
CA TYR A 247 -8.08 18.57 3.64
C TYR A 247 -7.37 18.70 4.97
N GLN A 248 -7.74 19.72 5.75
CA GLN A 248 -7.26 19.86 7.12
C GLN A 248 -7.65 18.64 7.95
N GLN A 249 -8.94 18.27 7.90
CA GLN A 249 -9.47 17.02 8.44
C GLN A 249 -9.95 16.14 7.28
N SER A 250 -9.56 14.87 7.32
CA SER A 250 -9.82 13.90 6.27
C SER A 250 -11.32 13.64 6.12
N PRO A 251 -11.83 13.58 4.88
CA PRO A 251 -13.21 13.19 4.60
C PRO A 251 -13.49 11.68 4.82
N ARG A 252 -12.46 10.87 5.13
CA ARG A 252 -12.59 9.42 5.40
C ARG A 252 -13.36 8.66 4.30
N LEU A 253 -13.01 8.94 3.05
CA LEU A 253 -13.63 8.34 1.88
C LEU A 253 -13.32 6.84 1.84
N LYS A 254 -14.36 6.02 1.85
CA LYS A 254 -14.28 4.57 1.79
C LYS A 254 -14.66 4.06 0.42
N ARG A 255 -13.92 3.06 -0.04
CA ARG A 255 -14.28 2.21 -1.19
C ARG A 255 -14.10 0.75 -0.80
N ILE A 256 -14.79 -0.12 -1.53
CA ILE A 256 -14.75 -1.57 -1.35
C ILE A 256 -14.31 -2.17 -2.68
N LYS A 257 -13.36 -3.09 -2.64
CA LYS A 257 -12.96 -3.92 -3.79
C LYS A 257 -13.37 -5.37 -3.51
N TYR A 258 -14.08 -5.98 -4.47
CA TYR A 258 -14.61 -7.34 -4.37
C TYR A 258 -13.67 -8.35 -5.04
N PHE A 259 -13.42 -9.46 -4.37
CA PHE A 259 -12.60 -10.56 -4.86
C PHE A 259 -13.37 -11.87 -4.75
N HIS A 260 -13.16 -12.75 -5.73
CA HIS A 260 -13.77 -14.06 -5.79
C HIS A 260 -12.74 -15.08 -6.28
N TYR A 261 -12.39 -16.05 -5.46
CA TYR A 261 -11.33 -17.00 -5.78
C TYR A 261 -11.56 -18.37 -5.17
N MET A 262 -10.95 -19.38 -5.77
CA MET A 262 -10.82 -20.71 -5.20
C MET A 262 -9.47 -20.81 -4.48
N LEU A 263 -9.48 -21.32 -3.26
CA LEU A 263 -8.29 -21.75 -2.54
C LEU A 263 -8.09 -23.25 -2.71
N GLU A 264 -6.84 -23.65 -2.87
CA GLU A 264 -6.41 -25.04 -2.85
C GLU A 264 -5.69 -25.31 -1.52
N LEU A 265 -6.08 -26.41 -0.87
CA LEU A 265 -5.57 -26.80 0.45
C LEU A 265 -4.74 -28.10 0.36
N SER A 266 -3.77 -28.24 1.26
CA SER A 266 -3.12 -29.53 1.54
C SER A 266 -4.06 -30.46 2.31
N ASP A 267 -3.66 -31.73 2.47
CA ASP A 267 -4.38 -32.68 3.34
C ASP A 267 -4.43 -32.23 4.81
N ALA A 268 -3.51 -31.36 5.24
CA ALA A 268 -3.49 -30.76 6.58
C ALA A 268 -4.41 -29.53 6.71
N GLY A 269 -4.98 -29.05 5.60
CA GLY A 269 -5.82 -27.85 5.53
C GLY A 269 -5.06 -26.53 5.34
N ASP A 270 -3.76 -26.60 5.02
CA ASP A 270 -2.94 -25.44 4.73
C ASP A 270 -3.21 -24.91 3.33
N ILE A 271 -3.28 -23.60 3.17
CA ILE A 271 -3.41 -22.96 1.85
C ILE A 271 -2.10 -23.17 1.08
N VAL A 272 -2.17 -23.92 -0.01
CA VAL A 272 -1.02 -24.22 -0.90
C VAL A 272 -1.13 -23.52 -2.25
N GLY A 273 -2.32 -23.05 -2.61
CA GLY A 273 -2.57 -22.50 -3.94
C GLY A 273 -3.92 -21.80 -4.06
N GLY A 274 -4.21 -21.37 -5.28
CA GLY A 274 -5.51 -20.82 -5.62
C GLY A 274 -5.54 -20.08 -6.95
N TYR A 275 -6.74 -19.75 -7.41
CA TYR A 275 -6.95 -18.97 -8.61
C TYR A 275 -8.18 -18.06 -8.47
N TYR A 276 -8.16 -16.94 -9.20
CA TYR A 276 -9.28 -16.01 -9.26
C TYR A 276 -10.33 -16.44 -10.28
N TYR A 277 -11.60 -16.27 -9.93
CA TYR A 277 -12.69 -16.32 -10.88
C TYR A 277 -12.70 -15.09 -11.79
N ARG A 278 -13.46 -15.17 -12.89
CA ARG A 278 -13.55 -14.10 -13.90
C ARG A 278 -14.22 -12.82 -13.40
N ASP A 279 -15.11 -12.96 -12.42
CA ASP A 279 -15.83 -11.85 -11.77
C ASP A 279 -15.05 -11.22 -10.61
N SER A 280 -13.85 -11.72 -10.31
CA SER A 280 -12.99 -11.17 -9.28
C SER A 280 -12.27 -9.92 -9.75
N SER A 281 -12.09 -8.95 -8.84
CA SER A 281 -11.03 -7.97 -8.99
C SER A 281 -9.66 -8.65 -8.97
N ARG A 282 -8.66 -7.95 -9.51
CA ARG A 282 -7.24 -8.26 -9.38
C ARG A 282 -6.50 -7.01 -8.94
N ILE A 283 -5.36 -7.21 -8.29
CA ILE A 283 -4.45 -6.15 -7.84
C ILE A 283 -3.04 -6.52 -8.29
N ASP A 284 -2.18 -5.52 -8.46
CA ASP A 284 -0.84 -5.72 -8.98
C ASP A 284 0.15 -6.04 -7.85
N MET A 285 0.08 -5.29 -6.74
CA MET A 285 1.05 -5.39 -5.65
C MET A 285 0.40 -5.23 -4.26
N LEU A 286 0.97 -5.91 -3.27
CA LEU A 286 0.76 -5.70 -1.85
C LEU A 286 2.08 -5.36 -1.17
N TRP A 287 2.09 -4.30 -0.38
CA TRP A 287 3.30 -3.77 0.22
C TRP A 287 3.01 -3.11 1.57
N ILE A 288 4.06 -2.93 2.36
CA ILE A 288 4.00 -2.20 3.63
C ILE A 288 5.06 -1.09 3.65
N PRO A 289 4.70 0.11 4.13
CA PRO A 289 5.66 1.20 4.23
C PRO A 289 6.62 0.99 5.40
N VAL A 290 7.91 1.19 5.17
CA VAL A 290 8.97 1.16 6.20
C VAL A 290 9.38 2.59 6.60
N SER A 291 10.31 2.74 7.55
CA SER A 291 10.75 4.06 8.00
C SER A 291 11.24 4.93 6.84
N PRO A 292 10.92 6.24 6.84
CA PRO A 292 11.38 7.15 5.83
C PRO A 292 12.89 7.35 5.97
N LYS A 293 13.59 7.30 4.84
CA LYS A 293 15.03 7.50 4.73
C LYS A 293 15.31 8.88 4.16
N GLN A 294 16.44 9.47 4.51
CA GLN A 294 16.83 10.78 3.96
C GLN A 294 16.99 10.72 2.44
N GLY A 295 16.57 11.77 1.73
CA GLY A 295 16.74 11.85 0.27
C GLY A 295 18.21 11.70 -0.15
N ARG A 296 18.43 11.00 -1.27
CA ARG A 296 19.75 10.57 -1.79
C ARG A 296 20.50 9.52 -0.95
N GLN A 297 19.85 8.91 0.04
CA GLN A 297 20.40 7.76 0.75
C GLN A 297 19.87 6.44 0.16
N PRO A 298 20.53 5.29 0.43
CA PRO A 298 20.09 3.99 -0.06
C PRO A 298 18.63 3.66 0.31
N GLY A 299 17.78 3.46 -0.68
CA GLY A 299 16.34 3.27 -0.53
C GLY A 299 15.49 4.54 -0.44
N ASN A 300 16.07 5.69 -0.78
CA ASN A 300 15.37 6.94 -1.10
C ASN A 300 16.26 7.80 -2.03
N GLU A 301 16.91 7.18 -3.01
CA GLU A 301 17.94 7.78 -3.85
C GLU A 301 17.39 8.96 -4.67
N ARG A 302 16.13 8.85 -5.09
CA ARG A 302 15.39 9.89 -5.83
C ARG A 302 14.73 10.92 -4.91
N GLY A 303 14.70 10.68 -3.59
CA GLY A 303 14.09 11.57 -2.63
C GLY A 303 14.71 12.95 -2.60
N ASN A 304 13.88 13.95 -2.25
CA ASN A 304 14.28 15.33 -2.16
C ASN A 304 15.36 15.54 -1.09
N PRO A 305 16.61 15.89 -1.46
CA PRO A 305 17.73 16.03 -0.53
C PRO A 305 17.63 17.28 0.35
N HIS A 306 16.70 18.18 0.04
CA HIS A 306 16.52 19.46 0.73
C HIS A 306 15.42 19.42 1.78
N VAL A 307 14.80 18.25 1.98
CA VAL A 307 13.80 17.99 3.03
C VAL A 307 14.44 17.08 4.06
N ASP A 308 14.58 17.55 5.29
CA ASP A 308 15.07 16.75 6.41
C ASP A 308 13.92 15.91 6.96
N VAL A 309 14.06 14.59 6.87
CA VAL A 309 13.05 13.64 7.33
C VAL A 309 12.73 13.80 8.81
N ASN A 310 13.75 14.08 9.65
CA ASN A 310 13.54 14.25 11.09
C ASN A 310 12.77 15.51 11.42
N GLU A 311 12.98 16.60 10.66
CA GLU A 311 12.21 17.83 10.83
C GLU A 311 10.74 17.63 10.44
N VAL A 312 10.47 16.96 9.32
CA VAL A 312 9.10 16.61 8.93
C VAL A 312 8.42 15.76 9.99
N LEU A 313 9.10 14.72 10.49
CA LEU A 313 8.57 13.88 11.59
C LEU A 313 8.40 14.67 12.89
N ALA A 314 9.28 15.62 13.21
CA ALA A 314 9.16 16.48 14.39
C ALA A 314 7.98 17.46 14.30
N ILE A 315 7.64 17.93 13.10
CA ILE A 315 6.43 18.71 12.84
C ILE A 315 5.19 17.83 13.00
N TRP A 316 5.20 16.61 12.45
CA TRP A 316 4.11 15.64 12.64
C TRP A 316 3.88 15.28 14.12
N ARG A 317 4.94 14.97 14.87
CA ARG A 317 4.80 14.67 16.32
C ARG A 317 4.20 15.82 17.11
N ALA A 318 4.47 17.06 16.70
CA ALA A 318 3.89 18.25 17.33
C ALA A 318 2.42 18.50 16.90
N SER A 319 2.00 17.98 15.74
CA SER A 319 0.63 18.13 15.24
C SER A 319 -0.33 17.03 15.70
N VAL A 320 0.18 15.97 16.32
CA VAL A 320 -0.60 14.84 16.81
C VAL A 320 -0.39 14.65 18.31
N PRO A 321 -1.46 14.67 19.13
CA PRO A 321 -1.40 14.33 20.55
C PRO A 321 -0.66 13.02 20.79
N GLN A 322 0.16 12.97 21.85
CA GLN A 322 0.92 11.76 22.16
C GLN A 322 0.02 10.53 22.37
N SER A 323 -1.14 10.70 23.00
CA SER A 323 -2.12 9.63 23.20
C SER A 323 -2.61 9.00 21.89
N ASP A 324 -2.69 9.78 20.80
CA ASP A 324 -3.05 9.25 19.48
C ASP A 324 -1.86 8.51 18.84
N ARG A 325 -0.63 8.94 19.11
CA ARG A 325 0.59 8.28 18.61
C ARG A 325 0.87 6.95 19.32
N GLU A 326 0.58 6.86 20.62
CA GLU A 326 0.75 5.65 21.43
C GLU A 326 -0.14 4.49 20.95
N ILE A 327 -1.34 4.81 20.45
CA ILE A 327 -2.29 3.82 19.91
C ILE A 327 -2.14 3.60 18.40
N TRP A 328 -1.09 4.15 17.79
CA TRP A 328 -0.77 3.98 16.37
C TRP A 328 0.54 3.19 16.20
N PRO A 329 0.56 1.89 16.53
CA PRO A 329 1.75 1.08 16.33
C PRO A 329 2.06 0.97 14.83
N CYS A 330 3.34 1.16 14.52
CA CYS A 330 3.87 1.04 13.18
C CYS A 330 5.01 0.02 13.21
N ILE A 331 5.04 -0.87 12.21
CA ILE A 331 6.23 -1.67 11.95
C ILE A 331 7.41 -0.73 11.64
N ASP A 332 8.61 -1.15 12.00
CA ASP A 332 9.81 -0.34 11.73
C ASP A 332 9.72 1.09 12.31
N ALA A 333 9.22 1.24 13.54
CA ALA A 333 9.12 2.54 14.18
C ALA A 333 10.51 3.07 14.60
N SER A 334 10.75 4.36 14.39
CA SER A 334 11.93 5.05 14.91
C SER A 334 11.96 4.97 16.45
N PRO A 335 13.14 5.05 17.10
CA PRO A 335 13.21 5.02 18.57
C PRO A 335 12.27 6.03 19.26
N GLN A 336 12.06 7.21 18.66
CA GLN A 336 11.16 8.24 19.19
C GLN A 336 9.67 7.93 19.02
N ASP A 337 9.32 7.02 18.10
CA ASP A 337 7.92 6.65 17.79
C ASP A 337 7.54 5.26 18.32
N ARG A 338 8.46 4.54 18.98
CA ARG A 338 8.19 3.28 19.70
C ARG A 338 7.49 3.53 21.04
N LEU A 339 6.34 4.20 20.99
CA LEU A 339 5.62 4.65 22.19
C LEU A 339 4.64 3.60 22.74
N PHE A 340 4.52 2.45 22.07
CA PHE A 340 3.48 1.45 22.32
C PHE A 340 3.86 0.33 23.31
N ALA A 341 4.97 0.49 24.06
CA ALA A 341 5.40 -0.51 25.04
C ALA A 341 4.30 -0.88 26.06
N ASN A 342 3.48 0.12 26.44
CA ASN A 342 2.39 -0.04 27.40
C ASN A 342 0.99 0.08 26.77
N ALA A 343 0.89 0.24 25.44
CA ALA A 343 -0.40 0.34 24.78
C ALA A 343 -1.06 -1.05 24.66
N GLU A 344 -2.36 -1.12 24.96
CA GLU A 344 -3.20 -2.22 24.52
C GLU A 344 -3.41 -2.07 23.02
N ILE A 345 -2.67 -2.87 22.25
CA ILE A 345 -2.80 -2.93 20.79
C ILE A 345 -3.79 -4.05 20.48
N ASP A 346 -4.86 -3.72 19.76
CA ASP A 346 -5.69 -4.73 19.10
C ASP A 346 -4.83 -5.43 18.03
N GLY A 347 -4.65 -6.74 18.15
CA GLY A 347 -3.83 -7.57 17.26
C GLY A 347 -2.42 -7.88 17.77
N LEU A 348 -1.52 -8.23 16.85
CA LEU A 348 -0.12 -8.50 17.17
C LEU A 348 0.63 -7.19 17.51
N LYS A 349 1.66 -7.29 18.36
CA LYS A 349 2.55 -6.18 18.67
C LYS A 349 3.77 -6.23 17.74
N PRO A 350 4.08 -5.15 17.00
CA PRO A 350 5.30 -5.14 16.17
C PRO A 350 6.55 -5.33 17.02
N LEU A 351 7.53 -6.06 16.50
CA LEU A 351 8.85 -6.14 17.10
C LEU A 351 9.52 -4.77 17.07
N THR A 352 10.07 -4.36 18.21
CA THR A 352 10.75 -3.08 18.37
C THR A 352 12.25 -3.20 18.16
N ASP A 353 12.87 -4.34 18.51
CA ASP A 353 14.31 -4.53 18.42
C ASP A 353 14.65 -5.56 17.36
N PHE A 354 14.96 -5.09 16.16
CA PHE A 354 15.59 -5.92 15.13
C PHE A 354 17.04 -6.17 15.54
N SER A 355 17.25 -7.16 16.41
CA SER A 355 18.57 -7.78 16.51
C SER A 355 18.83 -8.48 15.18
N VAL A 356 19.47 -7.77 14.24
CA VAL A 356 19.86 -8.35 12.96
C VAL A 356 20.93 -9.38 13.27
N THR A 357 20.55 -10.65 13.40
CA THR A 357 21.49 -11.74 13.16
C THR A 357 21.77 -11.68 11.66
N VAL A 358 22.84 -10.95 11.28
CA VAL A 358 23.30 -10.89 9.89
C VAL A 358 23.67 -12.32 9.50
N ALA A 359 22.75 -13.00 8.82
CA ALA A 359 23.11 -14.18 8.06
C ALA A 359 24.16 -13.72 7.03
N LYS A 360 25.35 -14.33 7.11
CA LYS A 360 26.47 -14.02 6.21
C LYS A 360 25.97 -14.04 4.76
N PRO A 361 26.38 -13.07 3.92
CA PRO A 361 26.01 -13.09 2.52
C PRO A 361 26.59 -14.36 1.87
N VAL A 362 25.72 -15.14 1.23
CA VAL A 362 26.12 -16.18 0.29
C VAL A 362 26.69 -15.44 -0.91
N VAL A 363 28.00 -15.54 -1.10
CA VAL A 363 28.68 -15.00 -2.28
C VAL A 363 28.32 -15.89 -3.46
N GLU A 364 27.45 -15.39 -4.32
CA GLU A 364 27.22 -15.94 -5.65
C GLU A 364 28.39 -15.49 -6.54
N ASN A 365 29.22 -16.43 -6.98
CA ASN A 365 30.29 -16.15 -7.93
C ASN A 365 29.67 -15.87 -9.31
N GLN A 366 29.65 -14.60 -9.72
CA GLN A 366 29.48 -14.25 -11.13
C GLN A 366 30.83 -13.92 -11.75
N SER A 367 31.11 -14.63 -12.84
CA SER A 367 32.28 -14.54 -13.69
C SER A 367 32.43 -13.17 -14.31
N THR A 368 33.65 -12.63 -14.24
CA THR A 368 34.12 -11.47 -14.98
C THR A 368 34.34 -11.83 -16.44
N ASP A 369 33.68 -11.11 -17.34
CA ASP A 369 34.24 -10.76 -18.63
C ASP A 369 33.97 -9.27 -18.86
N GLY A 370 35.05 -8.51 -19.04
CA GLY A 370 35.01 -7.07 -19.24
C GLY A 370 34.83 -6.71 -20.70
N ASP A 371 34.34 -5.49 -20.95
CA ASP A 371 34.95 -4.68 -22.00
C ASP A 371 34.75 -3.18 -21.77
N ALA A 372 35.65 -2.43 -22.38
CA ALA A 372 36.09 -1.09 -22.03
C ALA A 372 35.18 0.09 -22.47
N ALA A 373 35.50 1.23 -21.87
CA ALA A 373 34.94 2.56 -22.06
C ALA A 373 35.11 3.16 -23.47
N THR A 374 34.26 4.13 -23.81
CA THR A 374 34.67 5.34 -24.57
C THR A 374 33.81 6.56 -24.20
N GLU A 375 34.50 7.69 -24.06
CA GLU A 375 34.01 9.04 -23.79
C GLU A 375 33.30 9.68 -24.99
N GLY A 376 32.45 10.67 -24.76
CA GLY A 376 31.82 11.49 -25.80
C GLY A 376 31.12 12.75 -25.29
N THR A 377 31.93 13.81 -25.16
CA THR A 377 31.67 15.27 -25.26
C THR A 377 30.26 15.87 -25.24
N ALA A 378 30.19 16.97 -24.49
CA ALA A 378 29.12 17.96 -24.37
C ALA A 378 28.74 18.64 -25.69
N ASP A 379 27.47 19.06 -25.79
CA ASP A 379 27.14 20.23 -26.59
C ASP A 379 25.96 21.03 -26.00
N THR A 380 26.02 22.33 -26.20
CA THR A 380 25.25 23.40 -25.54
C THR A 380 24.21 23.92 -26.52
N ILE A 381 22.90 23.93 -26.20
CA ILE A 381 21.93 24.77 -26.95
C ILE A 381 20.87 25.39 -26.03
N GLU A 382 20.61 26.64 -26.37
CA GLU A 382 19.85 27.72 -25.75
C GLU A 382 18.34 27.49 -25.57
N THR A 383 17.81 28.13 -24.52
CA THR A 383 16.39 28.44 -24.27
C THR A 383 15.78 29.34 -25.35
N PRO A 384 14.44 29.22 -25.55
CA PRO A 384 13.65 30.45 -25.55
C PRO A 384 12.38 30.40 -24.69
N VAL A 385 12.02 31.61 -24.29
CA VAL A 385 10.90 32.07 -23.45
C VAL A 385 9.59 32.10 -24.25
N ALA A 386 8.46 31.73 -23.63
CA ALA A 386 7.11 32.32 -23.79
C ALA A 386 6.11 31.53 -22.90
N GLU A 387 5.52 32.10 -21.86
CA GLU A 387 4.36 33.02 -21.82
C GLU A 387 3.03 32.27 -21.60
N ASN A 388 2.30 32.76 -20.58
CA ASN A 388 1.13 32.17 -19.94
C ASN A 388 -0.08 32.04 -20.87
N ALA A 389 -0.83 30.95 -20.73
CA ALA A 389 -2.26 30.93 -21.03
C ALA A 389 -3.00 29.96 -20.11
N ALA A 390 -3.95 30.52 -19.35
CA ALA A 390 -4.87 29.81 -18.47
C ALA A 390 -5.76 28.84 -19.25
N VAL A 391 -6.03 27.65 -18.68
CA VAL A 391 -7.12 26.77 -19.15
C VAL A 391 -7.86 26.14 -17.98
N THR A 392 -9.16 26.28 -18.13
CA THR A 392 -10.30 25.90 -17.31
C THR A 392 -10.49 24.38 -17.22
N THR A 393 -10.88 23.92 -16.04
CA THR A 393 -11.19 22.53 -15.69
C THR A 393 -12.45 22.02 -16.38
N VAL A 394 -12.41 20.80 -16.91
CA VAL A 394 -13.61 20.01 -17.26
C VAL A 394 -13.59 18.73 -16.45
N ASP A 395 -14.66 18.58 -15.68
CA ASP A 395 -15.02 17.49 -14.77
C ASP A 395 -15.46 16.25 -15.56
N SER A 396 -15.02 15.06 -15.12
CA SER A 396 -15.57 13.79 -15.59
C SER A 396 -15.84 12.91 -14.38
N SER A 397 -17.06 13.05 -13.87
CA SER A 397 -17.70 12.17 -12.90
C SER A 397 -18.03 10.81 -13.53
N GLU A 398 -17.56 9.72 -12.93
CA GLU A 398 -18.17 8.40 -13.11
C GLU A 398 -18.80 7.92 -11.80
N THR A 399 -20.01 7.37 -11.96
CA THR A 399 -20.98 7.04 -10.93
C THR A 399 -20.76 5.61 -10.44
N ASN A 400 -20.96 5.42 -9.15
CA ASN A 400 -20.70 4.17 -8.42
C ASN A 400 -22.04 3.48 -8.16
N ALA A 401 -22.19 2.22 -8.56
CA ALA A 401 -23.28 1.35 -8.14
C ALA A 401 -22.69 0.08 -7.49
N ASP A 402 -23.37 -0.38 -6.44
CA ASP A 402 -23.17 -1.62 -5.68
C ASP A 402 -22.05 -1.65 -4.64
N ALA A 403 -22.33 -0.98 -3.52
CA ALA A 403 -21.71 -1.26 -2.22
C ALA A 403 -22.66 -2.14 -1.38
N VAL A 404 -22.44 -3.45 -1.35
CA VAL A 404 -23.03 -4.31 -0.31
C VAL A 404 -22.27 -4.02 0.99
N SER A 405 -23.01 -3.62 2.02
CA SER A 405 -22.47 -3.15 3.29
C SER A 405 -21.77 -4.28 4.05
N LEU A 406 -20.59 -3.96 4.59
CA LEU A 406 -19.81 -4.82 5.49
C LEU A 406 -20.52 -5.12 6.83
N GLU A 407 -21.67 -4.49 7.09
CA GLU A 407 -22.47 -4.65 8.31
C GLU A 407 -23.61 -5.68 8.16
N ALA A 408 -24.06 -6.00 6.94
CA ALA A 408 -25.25 -6.83 6.73
C ALA A 408 -25.03 -8.35 6.89
N ALA A 409 -23.79 -8.82 6.99
CA ALA A 409 -23.49 -10.26 7.11
C ALA A 409 -23.55 -10.79 8.57
N ALA A 410 -24.07 -10.01 9.52
CA ALA A 410 -24.10 -10.36 10.94
C ALA A 410 -25.47 -10.81 11.48
N GLU A 411 -26.57 -10.73 10.73
CA GLU A 411 -27.92 -11.00 11.26
C GLU A 411 -28.72 -12.12 10.57
N GLU A 412 -28.25 -12.73 9.49
CA GLU A 412 -29.03 -13.75 8.79
C GLU A 412 -28.46 -15.16 9.01
N ASN A 413 -28.63 -15.68 10.23
CA ASN A 413 -28.68 -17.13 10.53
C ASN A 413 -29.21 -17.35 11.96
N ALA A 414 -30.44 -16.94 12.23
CA ALA A 414 -31.23 -17.46 13.33
C ALA A 414 -32.42 -18.24 12.75
N VAL A 415 -32.27 -19.56 12.67
CA VAL A 415 -33.38 -20.47 12.37
C VAL A 415 -34.36 -20.43 13.56
N PRO A 416 -35.66 -20.12 13.36
CA PRO A 416 -36.61 -20.16 14.45
C PRO A 416 -36.92 -21.62 14.79
N THR A 417 -36.59 -22.03 16.01
CA THR A 417 -37.05 -23.31 16.54
C THR A 417 -38.46 -23.10 17.09
N THR A 418 -39.47 -23.53 16.32
CA THR A 418 -40.84 -23.68 16.81
C THR A 418 -40.87 -24.82 17.84
N THR A 419 -41.19 -24.49 19.09
CA THR A 419 -41.69 -25.47 20.06
C THR A 419 -43.05 -25.00 20.54
N GLU A 420 -44.07 -25.74 20.12
CA GLU A 420 -45.40 -25.73 20.73
C GLU A 420 -45.28 -26.11 22.20
N THR A 421 -45.99 -25.40 23.07
CA THR A 421 -46.37 -25.94 24.38
C THR A 421 -47.80 -25.53 24.67
N THR A 422 -48.69 -26.51 24.56
CA THR A 422 -50.06 -26.52 25.08
C THR A 422 -50.05 -27.11 26.48
N SER A 423 -50.56 -26.36 27.47
CA SER A 423 -51.27 -26.78 28.72
C SER A 423 -51.31 -25.56 29.66
N VAL A 424 -52.46 -24.92 29.92
CA VAL A 424 -53.61 -25.30 30.78
C VAL A 424 -53.32 -25.23 32.28
N GLU A 425 -54.17 -24.45 32.95
CA GLU A 425 -54.50 -24.35 34.38
C GLU A 425 -53.65 -23.49 35.33
N GLY A 426 -54.35 -22.56 36.01
CA GLY A 426 -53.88 -21.72 37.11
C GLY A 426 -54.50 -20.34 37.14
#